data_AF-A0A135T184-F1
#
_entry.id   AF-A0A135T184-F1
#
_cell.length_a   1.000
_cell.length_b   1.000
_cell.length_c   1.000
_cell.angle_alpha   90.00
_cell.angle_beta   90.00
_cell.angle_gamma   90.00
#
_symmetry.space_group_name_H-M   'P 1'
#
loop_
_entity.id
_entity.type
_entity.pdbx_description
1 polymer ?
#
loop_
_entity_poly.entity_id
_entity_poly.type
_entity_poly.pdbx_seq_one_letter_code
_entity_poly.pdbx_strand_id
1 'polypeptide(L)'
;MKDPAMPEGRWNPADQRHMAGAFQDNRVIPYEGIIVTDMSEEQQILIMAIVHEFLALWPAEPLRHRLKQILKHLTETHFCWIGGFGEDDPFYYRIQSPVALFEFDHHSGVFLTNKEPAKYHIHTIQRLPNGNDYGRALRELLRPR
;
A
#
# COMPACT_ATOMS: atom_id res chain seq x y z
N MET A 1 -6.76 11.05 13.49
CA MET A 1 -5.32 11.11 13.78
C MET A 1 -4.62 11.73 12.58
N LYS A 2 -4.54 13.07 12.58
CA LYS A 2 -3.72 13.85 11.68
C LYS A 2 -2.60 14.43 12.53
N ASP A 3 -1.43 13.79 12.49
CA ASP A 3 -0.28 14.23 13.27
C ASP A 3 0.32 15.49 12.61
N PRO A 4 0.51 16.61 13.34
CA PRO A 4 1.16 17.80 12.80
C PRO A 4 2.57 17.57 12.25
N ALA A 5 3.28 16.53 12.69
CA ALA A 5 4.60 16.16 12.19
C ALA A 5 4.56 15.43 10.84
N MET A 6 3.38 15.07 10.33
CA MET A 6 3.27 14.46 9.00
C MET A 6 3.75 15.43 7.92
N PRO A 7 4.56 14.96 6.96
CA PRO A 7 5.03 15.80 5.87
C PRO A 7 3.87 16.28 4.99
N GLU A 8 4.09 17.39 4.28
CA GLU A 8 3.11 17.92 3.34
C GLU A 8 2.68 16.84 2.33
N GLY A 9 1.39 16.77 2.05
CA GLY A 9 0.82 15.79 1.13
C GLY A 9 0.71 14.36 1.68
N ARG A 10 1.09 14.11 2.95
CA ARG A 10 0.83 12.82 3.63
C ARG A 10 -0.63 12.61 3.98
N TRP A 11 -1.35 13.68 4.29
CA TRP A 11 -2.74 13.60 4.72
C TRP A 11 -3.65 14.46 3.86
N ASN A 12 -4.79 13.92 3.44
CA ASN A 12 -5.87 14.71 2.82
C ASN A 12 -7.26 14.26 3.32
N PRO A 13 -8.30 15.10 3.21
CA PRO A 13 -9.63 14.76 3.75
C PRO A 13 -10.32 13.57 3.07
N ALA A 14 -10.01 13.27 1.80
CA ALA A 14 -10.68 12.22 1.04
C ALA A 14 -10.05 10.84 1.28
N ASP A 15 -8.72 10.76 1.28
CA ASP A 15 -7.98 9.49 1.37
C ASP A 15 -7.15 9.36 2.65
N GLN A 16 -7.25 10.32 3.56
CA GLN A 16 -6.50 10.36 4.82
C GLN A 16 -5.02 10.12 4.60
N ARG A 17 -4.44 9.02 5.10
CA ARG A 17 -2.99 8.77 4.98
C ARG A 17 -2.61 7.99 3.71
N HIS A 18 -3.59 7.54 2.92
CA HIS A 18 -3.31 6.91 1.63
C HIS A 18 -2.62 7.89 0.67
N MET A 19 -1.52 7.43 0.09
CA MET A 19 -0.79 8.19 -0.92
C MET A 19 -1.26 7.85 -2.34
N ALA A 20 -1.88 6.68 -2.52
CA ALA A 20 -2.30 6.13 -3.80
C ALA A 20 -3.85 6.11 -3.98
N GLY A 21 -4.53 6.94 -3.19
CA GLY A 21 -5.97 7.16 -3.15
C GLY A 21 -6.60 7.76 -4.40
N ALA A 22 -7.79 8.35 -4.23
CA ALA A 22 -8.52 9.01 -5.29
C ALA A 22 -7.68 10.13 -5.94
N PHE A 23 -7.75 10.23 -7.27
CA PHE A 23 -7.03 11.22 -8.08
C PHE A 23 -5.49 11.16 -7.98
N GLN A 24 -4.91 10.07 -7.46
CA GLN A 24 -3.46 9.85 -7.40
C GLN A 24 -2.95 8.86 -8.46
N ASP A 25 -3.68 8.69 -9.56
CA ASP A 25 -3.30 7.76 -10.62
C ASP A 25 -1.91 8.09 -11.17
N ASN A 26 -1.07 7.06 -11.31
CA ASN A 26 0.31 7.13 -11.76
C ASN A 26 1.26 7.97 -10.88
N ARG A 27 0.88 8.28 -9.63
CA ARG A 27 1.78 8.96 -8.69
C ARG A 27 3.03 8.10 -8.46
N VAL A 28 4.20 8.74 -8.53
CA VAL A 28 5.45 8.14 -8.06
C VAL A 28 5.57 8.44 -6.58
N ILE A 29 5.46 7.40 -5.75
CA ILE A 29 5.50 7.50 -4.29
C ILE A 29 6.89 7.08 -3.82
N PRO A 30 7.65 7.94 -3.11
CA PRO A 30 8.94 7.56 -2.55
C PRO A 30 8.82 6.35 -1.62
N TYR A 31 9.80 5.45 -1.68
CA TYR A 31 9.91 4.36 -0.71
C TYR A 31 10.16 4.92 0.69
N GLU A 32 9.61 4.24 1.68
CA GLU A 32 9.62 4.67 3.08
C GLU A 32 9.56 3.44 3.99
N GLY A 33 10.15 3.56 5.18
CA GLY A 33 10.13 2.52 6.18
C GLY A 33 11.33 1.57 6.06
N ILE A 34 11.16 0.37 6.58
CA ILE A 34 12.23 -0.63 6.66
C ILE A 34 12.22 -1.54 5.43
N ILE A 35 13.40 -1.95 4.97
CA ILE A 35 13.50 -2.96 3.93
C ILE A 35 13.10 -4.30 4.55
N VAL A 36 12.23 -5.04 3.87
CA VAL A 36 11.64 -6.28 4.40
C VAL A 36 12.71 -7.33 4.70
N THR A 37 13.78 -7.40 3.92
CA THR A 37 14.89 -8.34 4.19
C THR A 37 15.74 -7.99 5.41
N ASP A 38 15.59 -6.79 5.98
CA ASP A 38 16.22 -6.42 7.25
C ASP A 38 15.39 -6.87 8.47
N MET A 39 14.16 -7.36 8.24
CA MET A 39 13.26 -7.93 9.26
C MET A 39 13.57 -9.41 9.52
N SER A 40 13.05 -9.97 10.62
CA SER A 40 13.19 -11.41 10.90
C SER A 40 12.48 -12.27 9.84
N GLU A 41 12.86 -13.53 9.69
CA GLU A 41 12.22 -14.45 8.74
C GLU A 41 10.71 -14.57 9.00
N GLU A 42 10.29 -14.60 10.27
CA GLU A 42 8.88 -14.65 10.65
C GLU A 42 8.13 -13.39 10.20
N GLN A 43 8.75 -12.22 10.35
CA GLN A 43 8.18 -10.96 9.90
C GLN A 43 8.09 -10.90 8.36
N GLN A 44 9.10 -11.38 7.65
CA GLN A 44 9.07 -11.48 6.19
C GLN A 44 7.92 -12.38 5.70
N ILE A 45 7.70 -13.52 6.37
CA ILE A 45 6.58 -14.42 6.08
C ILE A 45 5.24 -13.70 6.33
N LEU A 46 5.10 -12.96 7.43
CA LEU A 46 3.89 -12.18 7.72
C LEU A 46 3.64 -11.09 6.67
N ILE A 47 4.67 -10.36 6.24
CA ILE A 47 4.52 -9.36 5.17
C ILE A 47 4.03 -10.02 3.87
N MET A 48 4.58 -11.18 3.51
CA MET A 48 4.13 -11.92 2.32
C MET A 48 2.72 -12.50 2.47
N ALA A 49 2.30 -12.86 3.69
CA ALA A 49 0.92 -13.25 3.96
C ALA A 49 -0.05 -12.08 3.77
N ILE A 50 0.32 -10.86 4.22
CA ILE A 50 -0.47 -9.65 3.95
C ILE A 50 -0.58 -9.40 2.44
N VAL A 51 0.53 -9.47 1.70
CA VAL A 51 0.53 -9.34 0.23
C VAL A 51 -0.40 -10.37 -0.42
N HIS A 52 -0.42 -11.60 0.06
CA HIS A 52 -1.34 -12.63 -0.41
C HIS A 52 -2.80 -12.23 -0.18
N GLU A 53 -3.16 -11.72 1.00
CA GLU A 53 -4.53 -11.30 1.31
C GLU A 53 -5.02 -10.16 0.41
N PHE A 54 -4.17 -9.19 0.09
CA PHE A 54 -4.48 -8.16 -0.91
C PHE A 54 -4.80 -8.72 -2.31
N LEU A 55 -4.34 -9.92 -2.60
CA LEU A 55 -4.49 -10.60 -3.88
C LEU A 55 -5.42 -11.82 -3.79
N ALA A 56 -6.09 -12.04 -2.66
CA ALA A 56 -6.83 -13.28 -2.38
C ALA A 56 -7.95 -13.59 -3.40
N LEU A 57 -8.48 -12.58 -4.07
CA LEU A 57 -9.50 -12.72 -5.11
C LEU A 57 -8.96 -13.11 -6.49
N TRP A 58 -7.63 -13.17 -6.66
CA TRP A 58 -7.01 -13.53 -7.93
C TRP A 58 -7.16 -15.04 -8.19
N PRO A 59 -7.35 -15.47 -9.45
CA PRO A 59 -7.29 -16.88 -9.80
C PRO A 59 -5.91 -17.48 -9.46
N ALA A 60 -5.88 -18.76 -9.09
CA ALA A 60 -4.72 -19.41 -8.50
C ALA A 60 -3.42 -19.27 -9.32
N GLU A 61 -3.49 -19.48 -10.64
CA GLU A 61 -2.30 -19.38 -11.49
C GLU A 61 -1.77 -17.93 -11.61
N PRO A 62 -2.57 -16.91 -12.01
CA PRO A 62 -2.18 -15.50 -11.92
C PRO A 62 -1.61 -15.08 -10.56
N LEU A 63 -2.27 -15.49 -9.46
CA LEU A 63 -1.82 -15.22 -8.09
C LEU A 63 -0.42 -15.78 -7.85
N ARG A 64 -0.19 -17.06 -8.18
CA ARG A 64 1.11 -17.73 -8.04
C ARG A 64 2.20 -17.00 -8.82
N HIS A 65 1.91 -16.54 -10.03
CA HIS A 65 2.86 -15.77 -10.83
C HIS A 65 3.14 -14.38 -10.25
N ARG A 66 2.10 -13.70 -9.76
CA ARG A 66 2.20 -12.38 -9.14
C ARG A 66 3.01 -12.40 -7.85
N LEU A 67 2.76 -13.38 -6.98
CA LEU A 67 3.53 -13.56 -5.74
C LEU A 67 4.99 -13.87 -6.01
N LYS A 68 5.28 -14.77 -6.97
CA LYS A 68 6.66 -15.04 -7.41
C LYS A 68 7.36 -13.79 -7.93
N GLN A 69 6.64 -12.91 -8.64
CA GLN A 69 7.21 -11.65 -9.11
C GLN A 69 7.54 -10.71 -7.96
N ILE A 70 6.63 -10.53 -7.00
CA ILE A 70 6.85 -9.67 -5.83
C ILE A 70 8.00 -10.19 -4.98
N LEU A 71 8.06 -11.50 -4.73
CA LEU A 71 9.11 -12.14 -3.94
C LEU A 71 10.52 -11.93 -4.51
N LYS A 72 10.66 -11.85 -5.84
CA LYS A 72 11.95 -11.56 -6.50
C LYS A 72 12.52 -10.18 -6.13
N HIS A 73 11.66 -9.26 -5.68
CA HIS A 73 12.04 -7.91 -5.27
C HIS A 73 11.96 -7.71 -3.76
N LEU A 74 12.05 -8.79 -2.94
CA LEU A 74 11.94 -8.68 -1.49
C LEU A 74 13.00 -7.75 -0.89
N THR A 75 14.22 -7.76 -1.45
CA THR A 75 15.35 -6.87 -1.07
C THR A 75 15.12 -5.39 -1.37
N GLU A 76 14.11 -5.08 -2.19
CA GLU A 76 13.70 -3.72 -2.55
C GLU A 76 12.27 -3.41 -2.05
N THR A 77 11.68 -4.33 -1.27
CA THR A 77 10.35 -4.17 -0.71
C THR A 77 10.47 -3.47 0.62
N HIS A 78 9.72 -2.38 0.79
CA HIS A 78 9.70 -1.57 2.00
C HIS A 78 8.37 -1.74 2.72
N PHE A 79 8.42 -1.74 4.05
CA PHE A 79 7.27 -1.68 4.93
C PHE A 79 7.30 -0.39 5.76
N CYS A 80 6.27 0.43 5.66
CA CYS A 80 6.09 1.60 6.52
C CYS A 80 4.80 1.50 7.35
N TRP A 81 4.83 2.11 8.54
CA TRP A 81 3.76 2.09 9.52
C TRP A 81 3.54 3.50 10.09
N ILE A 82 2.29 3.88 10.30
CA ILE A 82 1.93 5.14 10.96
C ILE A 82 0.74 4.90 11.90
N GLY A 83 0.86 5.31 13.15
CA GLY A 83 -0.19 5.18 14.16
C GLY A 83 0.21 4.25 15.30
N GLY A 84 -0.74 3.99 16.21
CA GLY A 84 -0.52 3.07 17.33
C GLY A 84 -0.49 1.60 16.89
N PHE A 85 -0.18 0.71 17.81
CA PHE A 85 -0.07 -0.74 17.58
C PHE A 85 -0.85 -1.57 18.62
N GLY A 86 -1.63 -0.90 19.49
CA GLY A 86 -2.51 -1.54 20.45
C GLY A 86 -3.79 -2.12 19.82
N GLU A 87 -4.54 -2.83 20.66
CA GLU A 87 -5.78 -3.54 20.27
C GLU A 87 -6.87 -2.62 19.71
N ASP A 88 -6.89 -1.34 20.08
CA ASP A 88 -7.90 -0.38 19.60
C ASP A 88 -7.31 0.75 18.74
N ASP A 89 -5.99 0.76 18.54
CA ASP A 89 -5.32 1.86 17.84
C ASP A 89 -5.57 1.86 16.33
N PRO A 90 -6.01 2.98 15.73
CA PRO A 90 -6.07 3.10 14.28
C PRO A 90 -4.65 3.30 13.72
N PHE A 91 -4.33 2.52 12.70
CA PHE A 91 -3.06 2.57 12.01
C PHE A 91 -3.22 2.63 10.49
N TYR A 92 -2.12 3.00 9.86
CA TYR A 92 -1.85 2.93 8.43
C TYR A 92 -0.59 2.08 8.21
N TYR A 93 -0.56 1.31 7.13
CA TYR A 93 0.69 0.74 6.64
C TYR A 93 0.76 0.72 5.11
N ARG A 94 1.98 0.68 4.58
CA ARG A 94 2.24 0.44 3.15
C ARG A 94 3.32 -0.60 2.96
N ILE A 95 3.05 -1.53 2.06
CA ILE A 95 4.04 -2.45 1.49
C ILE A 95 4.28 -2.01 0.06
N GLN A 96 5.52 -1.64 -0.26
CA GLN A 96 5.86 -1.08 -1.55
C GLN A 96 7.15 -1.69 -2.09
N SER A 97 7.12 -2.16 -3.33
CA SER A 97 8.27 -2.67 -4.07
C SER A 97 8.34 -2.03 -5.46
N PRO A 98 9.36 -2.32 -6.28
CA PRO A 98 9.40 -1.90 -7.67
C PRO A 98 8.22 -2.37 -8.53
N VAL A 99 7.50 -3.41 -8.09
CA VAL A 99 6.45 -4.06 -8.89
C VAL A 99 5.06 -4.06 -8.23
N ALA A 100 4.94 -3.69 -6.96
CA ALA A 100 3.66 -3.66 -6.24
C ALA A 100 3.58 -2.53 -5.21
N LEU A 101 2.37 -2.01 -5.00
CA LEU A 101 2.05 -1.08 -3.93
C LEU A 101 0.74 -1.50 -3.28
N PHE A 102 0.78 -1.73 -1.97
CA PHE A 102 -0.36 -2.07 -1.13
C PHE A 102 -0.42 -1.08 0.02
N GLU A 103 -1.56 -0.43 0.22
CA GLU A 103 -1.79 0.43 1.37
C GLU A 103 -3.03 -0.04 2.13
N PHE A 104 -2.99 0.17 3.44
CA PHE A 104 -4.10 -0.05 4.35
C PHE A 104 -4.20 1.17 5.26
N ASP A 105 -5.41 1.69 5.47
CA ASP A 105 -5.65 2.76 6.42
C ASP A 105 -6.99 2.60 7.14
N HIS A 106 -7.03 3.04 8.39
CA HIS A 106 -8.27 3.31 9.09
C HIS A 106 -8.71 4.76 8.84
N HIS A 107 -9.95 4.95 8.42
CA HIS A 107 -10.48 6.27 8.10
C HIS A 107 -11.50 6.76 9.13
N SER A 108 -11.53 8.07 9.37
CA SER A 108 -12.73 8.72 9.89
C SER A 108 -13.93 8.54 8.95
N GLY A 109 -15.14 8.63 9.49
CA GLY A 109 -16.37 8.47 8.77
C GLY A 109 -16.66 9.66 7.86
N VAL A 110 -16.95 9.37 6.58
CA VAL A 110 -17.62 10.34 5.69
C VAL A 110 -19.14 10.17 5.79
N PHE A 111 -19.61 8.92 5.74
CA PHE A 111 -21.01 8.53 5.96
C PHE A 111 -21.25 7.87 7.31
N LEU A 112 -20.18 7.57 8.05
CA LEU A 112 -20.23 7.05 9.41
C LEU A 112 -20.12 8.20 10.42
N THR A 113 -20.54 7.97 11.65
CA THR A 113 -20.61 9.02 12.68
C THR A 113 -19.26 9.31 13.37
N ASN A 114 -18.21 8.54 13.10
CA ASN A 114 -16.90 8.77 13.70
C ASN A 114 -16.16 9.93 13.06
N LYS A 115 -15.76 10.88 13.90
CA LYS A 115 -14.94 12.03 13.48
C LYS A 115 -13.47 11.67 13.32
N GLU A 116 -13.01 10.65 14.03
CA GLU A 116 -11.62 10.16 14.01
C GLU A 116 -11.51 8.77 13.39
N PRO A 117 -10.35 8.39 12.82
CA PRO A 117 -10.03 7.03 12.42
C PRO A 117 -10.36 5.99 13.48
N ALA A 118 -10.98 4.89 13.07
CA ALA A 118 -11.36 3.79 13.96
C ALA A 118 -11.21 2.44 13.25
N LYS A 119 -10.96 1.37 14.03
CA LYS A 119 -10.66 0.03 13.49
C LYS A 119 -11.74 -0.59 12.61
N TYR A 120 -12.99 -0.18 12.75
CA TYR A 120 -14.10 -0.71 11.96
C TYR A 120 -14.27 -0.06 10.58
N HIS A 121 -13.50 0.98 10.24
CA HIS A 121 -13.60 1.66 8.96
C HIS A 121 -12.27 1.58 8.22
N ILE A 122 -12.13 0.51 7.45
CA ILE A 122 -10.90 0.12 6.77
C ILE A 122 -10.99 0.47 5.30
N HIS A 123 -9.90 1.04 4.78
CA HIS A 123 -9.65 1.24 3.35
C HIS A 123 -8.38 0.49 2.97
N THR A 124 -8.40 -0.10 1.78
CA THR A 124 -7.26 -0.83 1.23
C THR A 124 -7.07 -0.45 -0.22
N ILE A 125 -5.82 -0.26 -0.64
CA ILE A 125 -5.49 0.11 -2.01
C ILE A 125 -4.43 -0.84 -2.55
N GLN A 126 -4.59 -1.22 -3.82
CA GLN A 126 -3.60 -1.94 -4.61
C GLN A 126 -3.34 -1.16 -5.91
N ARG A 127 -2.07 -0.88 -6.20
CA ARG A 127 -1.63 -0.21 -7.44
C ARG A 127 -0.43 -0.89 -8.07
N LEU A 128 -0.19 -0.56 -9.34
CA LEU A 128 1.12 -0.78 -9.95
C LEU A 128 1.99 0.46 -9.71
N PRO A 129 3.14 0.32 -9.05
CA PRO A 129 3.92 1.46 -8.58
C PRO A 129 4.60 2.20 -9.75
N ASN A 130 5.24 3.33 -9.42
CA ASN A 130 6.17 4.05 -10.29
C ASN A 130 5.54 4.53 -11.60
N GLY A 131 4.29 4.99 -11.52
CA GLY A 131 3.57 5.55 -12.66
C GLY A 131 3.16 4.49 -13.69
N ASN A 132 2.78 3.30 -13.24
CA ASN A 132 2.41 2.19 -14.12
C ASN A 132 0.95 1.73 -13.95
N ASP A 133 0.07 2.61 -13.46
CA ASP A 133 -1.34 2.26 -13.31
C ASP A 133 -1.98 2.02 -14.69
N TYR A 134 -2.93 1.08 -14.70
CA TYR A 134 -3.76 0.77 -15.88
C TYR A 134 -2.97 0.50 -17.17
N GLY A 135 -1.77 -0.09 -17.05
CA GLY A 135 -0.94 -0.45 -18.19
C GLY A 135 -0.31 0.75 -18.89
N ARG A 136 -0.10 1.88 -18.20
CA ARG A 136 0.55 3.07 -18.76
C ARG A 136 1.86 2.75 -19.48
N ALA A 137 2.70 1.87 -18.94
CA ALA A 137 3.95 1.49 -19.59
C ALA A 137 3.76 0.79 -20.95
N LEU A 138 2.62 0.09 -21.17
CA LEU A 138 2.31 -0.53 -22.45
C LEU A 138 2.10 0.50 -23.56
N ARG A 139 1.64 1.71 -23.22
CA ARG A 139 1.45 2.78 -24.22
C ARG A 139 2.75 3.18 -24.90
N GLU A 140 3.85 3.22 -24.14
CA GLU A 140 5.17 3.53 -24.69
C GLU A 140 5.68 2.42 -25.61
N LEU A 141 5.44 1.16 -25.25
CA LEU A 141 5.81 -0.01 -26.07
C LEU A 141 5.03 -0.09 -27.39
N LEU A 142 3.82 0.46 -27.42
CA LEU A 142 2.92 0.44 -28.59
C LEU A 142 3.00 1.71 -29.45
N ARG A 143 3.86 2.69 -29.12
CA ARG A 143 4.05 3.86 -29.98
C ARG A 143 4.72 3.44 -31.30
N PRO A 144 4.20 3.88 -32.46
CA PRO A 144 4.92 3.78 -33.72
C PRO A 144 6.28 4.45 -33.57
N ARG A 145 7.34 3.78 -34.03
CA ARG A 145 8.69 4.36 -34.13
C ARG A 145 8.75 5.37 -35.27
#